data_AF-A0A930VDA3-F1
#
_entry.id   AF-A0A930VDA3-F1
#
_cell.length_a   1.000
_cell.length_b   1.000
_cell.length_c   1.000
_cell.angle_alpha   90.00
_cell.angle_beta   90.00
_cell.angle_gamma   90.00
#
_symmetry.space_group_name_H-M   'P 1'
#
loop_
_entity.id
_entity.type
_entity.pdbx_description
1 polymer ?
#
loop_
_entity_poly.entity_id
_entity_poly.type
_entity_poly.pdbx_seq_one_letter_code
_entity_poly.pdbx_strand_id
1 'polypeptide(L)' 'MHDQFDVTLEDQDLLREVELTTNLIIAASETDEHLSLDEIDAILGVARPSAG' A
#
# COMPACT_ATOMS: atom_id res chain seq x y z
N MET A 1 -3.29 14.18 -27.18
CA MET A 1 -2.85 13.02 -26.37
C MET A 1 -3.43 13.26 -24.99
N HIS A 2 -4.39 12.44 -24.57
CA HIS A 2 -4.94 12.52 -23.22
C HIS A 2 -3.93 11.79 -22.35
N ASP A 3 -3.17 12.51 -21.53
CA ASP A 3 -2.25 11.87 -20.58
C ASP A 3 -3.12 11.07 -19.61
N GLN A 4 -3.12 9.75 -19.76
CA GLN A 4 -3.85 8.81 -18.89
C GLN A 4 -3.40 8.91 -17.42
N PHE A 5 -2.30 9.62 -17.18
CA PHE A 5 -1.74 9.93 -15.87
C PHE A 5 -2.10 11.34 -15.36
N ASP A 6 -2.79 12.16 -16.17
CA ASP A 6 -3.33 13.47 -15.75
C ASP A 6 -4.69 13.28 -15.06
N VAL A 7 -4.71 12.33 -14.11
CA VAL A 7 -5.82 12.13 -13.19
C VAL A 7 -5.70 13.23 -12.16
N THR A 8 -6.69 14.12 -12.08
CA THR A 8 -6.77 15.12 -11.02
C THR A 8 -6.62 14.42 -9.66
N LEU A 9 -5.67 14.89 -8.84
CA LEU A 9 -5.36 14.44 -7.47
C LEU A 9 -6.54 14.60 -6.46
N GLU A 10 -7.78 14.42 -6.91
CA GLU A 10 -8.99 14.52 -6.09
C GLU A 10 -9.43 13.15 -5.54
N ASP A 11 -8.95 12.06 -6.14
CA ASP A 11 -9.21 10.71 -5.64
C ASP A 11 -8.25 10.38 -4.48
N GLN A 12 -8.63 10.80 -3.29
CA GLN A 12 -7.88 10.55 -2.05
C GLN A 12 -7.73 9.06 -1.74
N ASP A 13 -8.64 8.22 -2.22
CA ASP A 13 -8.58 6.78 -2.02
C ASP A 13 -7.52 6.17 -2.94
N LEU A 14 -7.48 6.60 -4.22
CA LEU A 14 -6.40 6.21 -5.15
C LEU A 14 -5.02 6.67 -4.66
N LEU A 15 -4.90 7.90 -4.14
CA LEU A 15 -3.65 8.39 -3.58
C LEU A 15 -3.19 7.57 -2.38
N ARG A 16 -4.14 7.19 -1.52
CA ARG A 16 -3.87 6.31 -0.37
C ARG A 16 -3.40 4.94 -0.83
N GLU A 17 -4.00 4.35 -1.86
CA GLU A 17 -3.54 3.06 -2.41
C GLU A 17 -2.12 3.12 -2.96
N VAL A 18 -1.77 4.20 -3.67
CA VAL A 18 -0.42 4.41 -4.21
C VAL A 18 0.60 4.56 -3.08
N GLU A 19 0.26 5.31 -2.03
CA GLU A 19 1.10 5.47 -0.84
C GLU A 19 1.33 4.13 -0.13
N LEU A 20 0.27 3.35 0.11
CA LEU A 20 0.36 2.02 0.73
C LEU A 20 1.24 1.07 -0.08
N THR A 21 1.07 1.06 -1.40
CA THR A 21 1.88 0.22 -2.30
C THR A 21 3.35 0.64 -2.29
N THR A 22 3.60 1.95 -2.26
CA THR A 22 4.96 2.49 -2.17
C THR A 22 5.63 2.10 -0.86
N ASN A 23 4.93 2.23 0.27
CA ASN A 23 5.43 1.82 1.58
C ASN A 23 5.74 0.32 1.64
N LEU A 24 4.92 -0.53 1.02
CA LEU A 24 5.18 -1.96 0.94
C LEU A 24 6.43 -2.28 0.12
N ILE A 25 6.62 -1.62 -1.03
CA ILE A 25 7.81 -1.81 -1.86
C ILE A 25 9.08 -1.40 -1.11
N ILE A 26 9.04 -0.25 -0.42
CA ILE A 26 10.17 0.22 0.39
C ILE A 26 10.48 -0.77 1.50
N ALA A 27 9.47 -1.16 2.28
CA ALA A 27 9.65 -2.11 3.38
C ALA A 27 10.23 -3.45 2.89
N ALA A 28 9.76 -3.95 1.74
CA ALA A 28 10.27 -5.18 1.13
C ALA A 28 11.70 -5.03 0.57
N SER A 29 12.10 -3.82 0.20
CA SER A 29 13.44 -3.53 -0.34
C SER A 29 14.47 -3.26 0.76
N GLU A 30 14.05 -2.79 1.93
CA GLU A 30 14.91 -2.48 3.09
C GLU A 30 15.15 -3.69 4.00
N THR A 31 14.45 -4.80 3.77
CA THR A 31 14.63 -6.06 4.49
C THR A 31 15.47 -7.05 3.67
N ASP A 32 16.42 -7.73 4.31
CA ASP A 32 17.19 -8.82 3.70
C ASP A 32 16.36 -10.13 3.61
N GLU A 33 15.36 -10.30 4.48
CA GLU A 33 14.46 -11.45 4.52
C GLU A 33 13.03 -11.08 4.12
N HIS A 34 12.20 -12.07 3.78
CA HIS A 34 10.80 -11.80 3.42
C HIS A 34 10.01 -11.20 4.59
N LEU A 35 9.21 -10.16 4.31
CA LEU A 35 8.24 -9.61 5.25
C LEU A 35 7.27 -10.69 5.73
N SER A 36 6.99 -10.72 7.03
CA SER A 36 5.95 -11.57 7.58
C SER A 36 4.56 -11.06 7.22
N LEU A 37 3.55 -11.93 7.28
CA LEU A 37 2.17 -11.54 7.03
C LEU A 37 1.68 -10.46 8.02
N ASP A 38 2.10 -10.53 9.28
CA ASP A 38 1.79 -9.51 10.29
C ASP A 38 2.33 -8.13 9.90
N GLU A 39 3.55 -8.07 9.34
CA GLU A 39 4.15 -6.81 8.87
C GLU A 39 3.45 -6.26 7.63
N ILE A 40 3.10 -7.15 6.69
CA ILE A 40 2.34 -6.78 5.50
C ILE A 40 0.96 -6.24 5.89
N ASP A 41 0.25 -6.92 6.80
CA ASP A 41 -1.05 -6.49 7.32
C ASP A 41 -0.95 -5.11 7.99
N ALA A 42 0.11 -4.87 8.77
CA ALA A 42 0.35 -3.58 9.42
C ALA A 42 0.60 -2.46 8.40
N ILE A 43 1.40 -2.71 7.35
CA ILE A 43 1.69 -1.73 6.28
C ILE A 43 0.43 -1.42 5.47
N LEU A 44 -0.38 -2.44 5.18
CA LEU A 44 -1.62 -2.30 4.42
C LEU A 44 -2.81 -1.82 5.28
N GLY A 45 -2.63 -1.70 6.60
CA GLY A 45 -3.70 -1.31 7.53
C GLY A 45 -4.82 -2.34 7.66
N VAL A 46 -4.55 -3.61 7.34
CA VAL A 46 -5.53 -4.71 7.40
C VAL A 46 -5.69 -5.13 8.86
N ALA A 47 -6.79 -4.73 9.49
CA ALA A 47 -7.19 -5.32 10.76
C ALA A 47 -7.66 -6.76 10.48
N ARG A 48 -6.98 -7.76 11.06
CA ARG A 48 -7.45 -9.15 10.99
C ARG A 48 -8.93 -9.18 11.39
N PRO A 49 -9.81 -9.75 10.56
CA PRO A 49 -11.21 -9.86 10.94
C PRO A 49 -11.25 -10.61 12.26
N SER A 50 -11.80 -9.96 13.30
CA SER A 50 -11.99 -10.59 14.60
C SER A 50 -12.84 -11.83 14.34
N ALA A 51 -12.28 -13.02 14.55
CA ALA A 51 -13.01 -14.27 14.37
C ALA A 51 -14.21 -14.24 15.34
N GLY A 52 -15.41 -14.10 14.78
CA GLY A 52 -16.69 -14.17 15.49
C GLY A 52 -17.20 -15.60 15.59
#